data_AF-A0A2J0MR37-F1
#
_entry.id   AF-A0A2J0MR37-F1
#
_cell.length_a   1.000
_cell.length_b   1.000
_cell.length_c   1.000
_cell.angle_alpha   90.00
_cell.angle_beta   90.00
_cell.angle_gamma   90.00
#
_symmetry.space_group_name_H-M   'P 1'
#
loop_
_entity.id
_entity.type
_entity.pdbx_description
1 polymer ?
#
loop_
_entity_poly.entity_id
_entity_poly.type
_entity_poly.pdbx_seq_one_letter_code
_entity_poly.pdbx_strand_id
1 'polypeptide(L)'
;MKPDGARELLAFDDWQGTGQAVPVMVRTPPVLRASVINLKENNGVYTIQDVYQGPGLAGVARGTAKKIRVIALEYRVCRMGYGQNGGECETGLCQTPISLNSGSWDVKHVLGEADIETDGSCNFEVPAHAPVYFQVLDAKGYTIQTMRSWSTLQNGERFSCIGCHENKMDAGNLDGYARKMTVALSRPVQKLKPFAGKAHPLVTRLASQSWRDSVENYLGVNAPRSLDPNAPVDGFSFVQNIQPIFDKHCVSCHNAEKVTESKISL
;
A
#
# COMPACT_ATOMS: atom_id res chain seq x y z
N MET A 1 -17.36 -26.52 28.99
CA MET A 1 -16.26 -27.16 29.74
C MET A 1 -16.73 -27.29 31.18
N LYS A 2 -16.83 -28.49 31.74
CA LYS A 2 -17.07 -28.62 33.19
C LYS A 2 -15.77 -28.23 33.93
N PRO A 3 -15.85 -27.58 35.10
CA PRO A 3 -14.67 -27.13 35.85
C PRO A 3 -13.70 -28.25 36.28
N ASP A 4 -14.11 -29.51 36.20
CA ASP A 4 -13.34 -30.71 36.59
C ASP A 4 -12.46 -31.31 35.47
N GLY A 5 -12.48 -30.74 34.26
CA GLY A 5 -11.57 -31.11 33.18
C GLY A 5 -11.87 -32.45 32.49
N ALA A 6 -12.96 -33.14 32.84
CA ALA A 6 -13.36 -34.34 32.13
C ALA A 6 -13.79 -34.01 30.68
N ARG A 7 -13.18 -34.69 29.70
CA ARG A 7 -13.51 -34.58 28.27
C ARG A 7 -14.23 -35.86 27.84
N GLU A 8 -15.33 -35.69 27.12
CA GLU A 8 -16.08 -36.79 26.49
C GLU A 8 -15.67 -36.93 25.03
N LEU A 9 -15.43 -38.18 24.59
CA LEU A 9 -15.12 -38.47 23.20
C LEU A 9 -16.42 -38.41 22.37
N LEU A 10 -16.54 -37.41 21.50
CA LEU A 10 -17.72 -37.23 20.66
C LEU A 10 -17.67 -38.00 19.34
N ALA A 11 -16.51 -38.04 18.69
CA ALA A 11 -16.30 -38.77 17.44
C ALA A 11 -14.82 -39.11 17.27
N PHE A 12 -14.56 -40.34 16.84
CA PHE A 12 -13.23 -40.86 16.55
C PHE A 12 -13.32 -41.79 15.35
N ASP A 13 -12.32 -41.70 14.48
CA ASP A 13 -12.13 -42.62 13.36
C ASP A 13 -10.62 -42.82 13.19
N ASP A 14 -10.18 -44.07 13.04
CA ASP A 14 -8.77 -44.44 12.94
C ASP A 14 -8.12 -44.00 11.62
N TRP A 15 -8.92 -43.66 10.61
CA TRP A 15 -8.46 -43.36 9.26
C TRP A 15 -8.90 -41.99 8.73
N GLN A 16 -9.95 -41.41 9.30
CA GLN A 16 -10.49 -40.12 8.91
C GLN A 16 -10.24 -39.06 9.98
N GLY A 17 -9.82 -37.87 9.56
CA GLY A 17 -9.70 -36.73 10.46
C GLY A 17 -11.07 -36.26 10.95
N THR A 18 -11.40 -36.50 12.22
CA THR A 18 -12.66 -36.06 12.85
C THR A 18 -12.61 -34.60 13.34
N GLY A 19 -11.77 -33.77 12.72
CA GLY A 19 -11.64 -32.34 13.02
C GLY A 19 -12.82 -31.50 12.49
N GLN A 20 -12.92 -30.25 12.95
CA GLN A 20 -13.93 -29.28 12.49
C GLN A 20 -15.39 -29.67 12.76
N ALA A 21 -15.68 -30.20 13.96
CA ALA A 21 -17.06 -30.46 14.37
C ALA A 21 -17.90 -29.16 14.34
N VAL A 22 -18.95 -29.14 13.51
CA VAL A 22 -19.93 -28.04 13.45
C VAL A 22 -21.26 -28.53 14.01
N PRO A 23 -21.69 -28.08 15.20
CA PRO A 23 -22.97 -28.51 15.76
C PRO A 23 -24.14 -27.97 14.95
N VAL A 24 -25.12 -28.84 14.69
CA VAL A 24 -26.41 -28.50 14.08
C VAL A 24 -27.34 -28.00 15.18
N MET A 25 -27.43 -26.68 15.30
CA MET A 25 -28.25 -26.02 16.33
C MET A 25 -28.74 -24.68 15.82
N VAL A 26 -29.85 -24.18 16.40
CA VAL A 26 -30.34 -22.83 16.17
C VAL A 26 -29.29 -21.82 16.64
N ARG A 27 -29.03 -20.78 15.83
CA ARG A 27 -28.09 -19.70 16.16
C ARG A 27 -28.80 -18.35 16.04
N THR A 28 -28.48 -17.42 16.93
CA THR A 28 -28.89 -16.03 16.80
C THR A 28 -28.06 -15.36 15.70
N PRO A 29 -28.68 -14.81 14.64
CA PRO A 29 -27.95 -14.08 13.61
C PRO A 29 -27.21 -12.87 14.21
N PRO A 30 -26.00 -12.53 13.71
CA PRO A 30 -25.32 -11.32 14.13
C PRO A 30 -26.09 -10.08 13.68
N VAL A 31 -25.89 -8.97 14.39
CA VAL A 31 -26.44 -7.67 14.00
C VAL A 31 -25.87 -7.25 12.65
N LEU A 32 -26.75 -6.94 11.70
CA LEU A 32 -26.36 -6.45 10.38
C LEU A 32 -26.07 -4.95 10.44
N ARG A 33 -24.91 -4.54 9.95
CA ARG A 33 -24.57 -3.12 9.72
C ARG A 33 -24.96 -2.73 8.30
N ALA A 34 -25.52 -1.53 8.14
CA ALA A 34 -25.78 -0.97 6.82
C ALA A 34 -24.46 -0.81 6.04
N SER A 35 -24.51 -1.10 4.74
CA SER A 35 -23.36 -0.88 3.87
C SER A 35 -23.13 0.61 3.66
N VAL A 36 -21.87 1.04 3.79
CA VAL A 36 -21.42 2.40 3.44
C VAL A 36 -20.84 2.48 2.02
N ILE A 37 -20.90 1.36 1.27
CA ILE A 37 -20.31 1.25 -0.06
C ILE A 37 -21.22 1.94 -1.08
N ASN A 38 -20.67 2.91 -1.82
CA ASN A 38 -21.31 3.53 -2.97
C ASN A 38 -20.59 3.08 -4.25
N LEU A 39 -21.19 2.10 -4.93
CA LEU A 39 -20.64 1.48 -6.13
C LEU A 39 -20.50 2.40 -7.35
N LYS A 40 -21.06 3.62 -7.31
CA LYS A 40 -20.88 4.66 -8.33
C LYS A 40 -19.56 5.41 -8.21
N GLU A 41 -18.92 5.36 -7.04
CA GLU A 41 -17.63 5.99 -6.81
C GLU A 41 -16.48 5.08 -7.25
N ASN A 42 -15.40 5.65 -7.78
CA ASN A 42 -14.17 4.89 -8.06
C ASN A 42 -13.22 4.82 -6.86
N ASN A 43 -13.38 5.75 -5.92
CA ASN A 43 -12.40 6.02 -4.89
C ASN A 43 -12.99 5.90 -3.48
N GLY A 44 -12.11 5.67 -2.52
CA GLY A 44 -12.36 5.91 -1.09
C GLY A 44 -11.58 7.13 -0.62
N VAL A 45 -11.86 7.60 0.60
CA VAL A 45 -11.20 8.77 1.20
C VAL A 45 -10.51 8.41 2.49
N TYR A 46 -9.25 8.79 2.62
CA TYR A 46 -8.53 8.78 3.89
C TYR A 46 -8.46 10.18 4.49
N THR A 47 -8.67 10.27 5.79
CA THR A 47 -8.46 11.50 6.57
C THR A 47 -7.50 11.22 7.73
N ILE A 48 -6.36 11.89 7.75
CA ILE A 48 -5.41 11.88 8.87
C ILE A 48 -5.61 13.18 9.64
N GLN A 49 -5.88 13.10 10.93
CA GLN A 49 -6.16 14.29 11.74
C GLN A 49 -4.89 15.09 12.06
N ASP A 50 -3.83 14.43 12.48
CA ASP A 50 -2.51 15.03 12.67
C ASP A 50 -1.42 13.96 12.49
N VAL A 51 -0.61 14.04 11.42
CA VAL A 51 0.48 13.10 11.16
C VAL A 51 1.52 13.03 12.30
N TYR A 52 1.60 14.05 13.15
CA TYR A 52 2.52 14.08 14.30
C TYR A 52 1.99 13.36 15.53
N GLN A 53 0.71 12.95 15.55
CA GLN A 53 0.17 12.13 16.62
C GLN A 53 0.65 10.67 16.46
N GLY A 54 1.12 10.08 17.54
CA GLY A 54 1.61 8.70 17.57
C GLY A 54 3.13 8.56 17.40
N PRO A 55 3.66 7.33 17.58
CA PRO A 55 5.09 7.06 17.55
C PRO A 55 5.73 7.24 16.18
N GLY A 56 4.94 7.22 15.09
CA GLY A 56 5.46 7.26 13.73
C GLY A 56 6.30 8.49 13.41
N LEU A 57 5.96 9.65 14.00
CA LEU A 57 6.67 10.92 13.83
C LEU A 57 7.24 11.47 15.15
N ALA A 58 7.36 10.64 16.18
CA ALA A 58 7.91 11.07 17.46
C ALA A 58 9.33 11.66 17.30
N GLY A 59 9.55 12.86 17.84
CA GLY A 59 10.83 13.58 17.72
C GLY A 59 11.04 14.34 16.40
N VAL A 60 10.13 14.22 15.43
CA VAL A 60 10.18 15.03 14.20
C VAL A 60 9.57 16.41 14.49
N ALA A 61 10.30 17.47 14.15
CA ALA A 61 9.82 18.83 14.35
C ALA A 61 8.53 19.10 13.55
N ARG A 62 7.54 19.74 14.20
CA ARG A 62 6.29 20.08 13.54
C ARG A 62 6.52 21.04 12.38
N GLY A 63 5.84 20.78 11.27
CA GLY A 63 6.03 21.49 10.02
C GLY A 63 7.10 20.87 9.10
N THR A 64 7.88 19.88 9.53
CA THR A 64 8.82 19.16 8.65
C THR A 64 8.10 18.31 7.60
N ALA A 65 7.06 17.58 7.99
CA ALA A 65 6.19 16.83 7.08
C ALA A 65 5.40 17.78 6.17
N LYS A 66 5.51 17.56 4.85
CA LYS A 66 4.88 18.38 3.81
C LYS A 66 3.89 17.63 2.94
N LYS A 67 4.14 16.34 2.69
CA LYS A 67 3.30 15.54 1.79
C LYS A 67 3.13 14.12 2.29
N ILE A 68 2.01 13.50 1.93
CA ILE A 68 1.80 12.06 1.96
C ILE A 68 1.95 11.54 0.54
N ARG A 69 2.86 10.58 0.34
CA ARG A 69 2.92 9.78 -0.89
C ARG A 69 2.07 8.53 -0.72
N VAL A 70 1.18 8.29 -1.68
CA VAL A 70 0.31 7.11 -1.73
C VAL A 70 0.91 6.09 -2.69
N ILE A 71 1.13 4.89 -2.19
CA ILE A 71 1.77 3.82 -2.95
C ILE A 71 0.86 2.60 -2.96
N ALA A 72 0.52 2.11 -4.16
CA ALA A 72 -0.16 0.84 -4.35
C ALA A 72 0.83 -0.31 -4.53
N LEU A 73 0.38 -1.51 -4.18
CA LEU A 73 1.13 -2.75 -4.33
C LEU A 73 0.58 -3.54 -5.53
N GLU A 74 1.45 -3.83 -6.49
CA GLU A 74 1.19 -4.86 -7.50
C GLU A 74 1.77 -6.17 -6.97
N TYR A 75 0.87 -7.10 -6.68
CA TYR A 75 1.14 -8.37 -6.06
C TYR A 75 1.84 -9.30 -7.02
N ARG A 76 2.95 -9.85 -6.55
CA ARG A 76 3.64 -10.92 -7.27
C ARG A 76 2.78 -12.17 -7.32
N VAL A 77 2.67 -12.76 -8.51
CA VAL A 77 2.29 -14.17 -8.63
C VAL A 77 3.51 -14.99 -8.27
N CYS A 78 3.62 -15.40 -7.01
CA CYS A 78 4.68 -16.31 -6.58
C CYS A 78 4.22 -17.76 -6.69
N ARG A 79 5.16 -18.67 -6.98
CA ARG A 79 4.90 -20.10 -6.87
C ARG A 79 4.45 -20.41 -5.44
N MET A 80 3.36 -21.17 -5.31
CA MET A 80 2.99 -21.77 -4.03
C MET A 80 4.09 -22.73 -3.58
N GLY A 81 4.75 -22.44 -2.45
CA GLY A 81 5.85 -23.24 -1.89
C GLY A 81 7.17 -22.47 -1.77
N TYR A 82 8.23 -23.19 -1.41
CA TYR A 82 9.58 -22.64 -1.31
C TYR A 82 10.36 -22.95 -2.60
N GLY A 83 11.00 -21.95 -3.18
CA GLY A 83 11.76 -22.09 -4.41
C GLY A 83 13.07 -21.31 -4.33
N GLN A 84 14.19 -22.03 -4.47
CA GLN A 84 15.55 -21.52 -4.40
C GLN A 84 16.20 -21.74 -5.77
N ASN A 85 16.82 -20.71 -6.34
CA ASN A 85 17.75 -20.86 -7.46
C ASN A 85 19.14 -21.15 -6.89
N GLY A 86 19.93 -21.99 -7.56
CA GLY A 86 21.34 -22.23 -7.23
C GLY A 86 22.20 -22.15 -8.48
N GLY A 87 23.34 -21.48 -8.37
CA GLY A 87 24.33 -21.35 -9.45
C GLY A 87 25.73 -21.09 -8.89
N GLU A 88 26.69 -20.79 -9.77
CA GLU A 88 28.12 -20.58 -9.43
C GLU A 88 28.34 -19.48 -8.37
N CYS A 89 27.41 -18.55 -8.20
CA CYS A 89 27.46 -17.45 -7.23
C CYS A 89 26.42 -17.58 -6.10
N GLU A 90 26.21 -18.80 -5.56
CA GLU A 90 25.37 -19.13 -4.38
C GLU A 90 23.90 -19.48 -4.67
N THR A 91 23.22 -20.00 -3.65
CA THR A 91 21.76 -20.17 -3.63
C THR A 91 21.06 -18.84 -3.41
N GLY A 92 20.32 -18.36 -4.39
CA GLY A 92 19.53 -17.13 -4.31
C GLY A 92 18.03 -17.40 -4.41
N LEU A 93 17.23 -16.58 -3.75
CA LEU A 93 15.77 -16.57 -3.93
C LEU A 93 15.36 -15.68 -5.13
N CYS A 94 16.23 -15.43 -6.09
CA CYS A 94 15.95 -14.56 -7.24
C CYS A 94 15.21 -15.32 -8.36
N GLN A 95 14.06 -15.94 -8.06
CA GLN A 95 13.25 -16.69 -9.03
C GLN A 95 12.25 -15.82 -9.80
N THR A 96 12.14 -14.55 -9.43
CA THR A 96 11.25 -13.56 -10.05
C THR A 96 12.02 -12.26 -10.30
N PRO A 97 11.55 -11.36 -11.20
CA PRO A 97 12.21 -10.08 -11.48
C PRO A 97 12.38 -9.19 -10.23
N ILE A 98 11.57 -9.41 -9.19
CA ILE A 98 11.68 -8.76 -7.88
C ILE A 98 12.36 -9.72 -6.91
N SER A 99 13.37 -9.23 -6.19
CA SER A 99 14.16 -9.98 -5.22
C SER A 99 13.33 -10.43 -4.01
N LEU A 100 13.30 -11.74 -3.77
CA LEU A 100 12.61 -12.33 -2.62
C LEU A 100 13.30 -11.99 -1.28
N ASN A 101 12.55 -12.16 -0.18
CA ASN A 101 12.98 -11.95 1.21
C ASN A 101 13.35 -10.50 1.56
N SER A 102 14.62 -10.11 1.41
CA SER A 102 15.14 -8.83 1.93
C SER A 102 15.24 -7.70 0.90
N GLY A 103 14.91 -7.97 -0.38
CA GLY A 103 15.05 -6.98 -1.45
C GLY A 103 13.80 -6.14 -1.68
N SER A 104 12.72 -6.74 -2.19
CA SER A 104 11.40 -6.10 -2.22
C SER A 104 10.30 -7.15 -2.22
N TRP A 105 9.23 -6.92 -1.46
CA TRP A 105 8.16 -7.89 -1.34
C TRP A 105 7.23 -7.89 -2.57
N ASP A 106 7.03 -6.73 -3.19
CA ASP A 106 6.10 -6.49 -4.32
C ASP A 106 6.55 -5.31 -5.20
N VAL A 107 5.94 -5.16 -6.39
CA VAL A 107 6.14 -3.95 -7.23
C VAL A 107 5.40 -2.79 -6.58
N LYS A 108 6.06 -1.64 -6.50
CA LYS A 108 5.49 -0.42 -5.91
C LYS A 108 5.05 0.53 -7.01
N HIS A 109 3.81 1.00 -6.89
CA HIS A 109 3.21 2.01 -7.76
C HIS A 109 3.00 3.30 -6.98
N VAL A 110 3.78 4.34 -7.25
CA VAL A 110 3.49 5.66 -6.70
C VAL A 110 2.27 6.21 -7.43
N LEU A 111 1.11 6.17 -6.78
CA LEU A 111 -0.14 6.67 -7.37
C LEU A 111 -0.15 8.20 -7.42
N GLY A 112 0.49 8.83 -6.44
CA GLY A 112 0.68 10.28 -6.38
C GLY A 112 0.93 10.77 -4.96
N GLU A 113 0.82 12.08 -4.78
CA GLU A 113 1.09 12.78 -3.53
C GLU A 113 -0.10 13.66 -3.11
N ALA A 114 -0.36 13.79 -1.82
CA ALA A 114 -1.30 14.74 -1.23
C ALA A 114 -0.55 15.68 -0.27
N ASP A 115 -0.98 16.92 -0.17
CA ASP A 115 -0.36 17.88 0.75
C ASP A 115 -0.79 17.61 2.19
N ILE A 116 0.14 17.83 3.11
CA ILE A 116 -0.12 17.90 4.55
C ILE A 116 -0.32 19.37 4.90
N GLU A 117 -1.42 19.64 5.59
CA GLU A 117 -1.80 20.98 6.03
C GLU A 117 -0.87 21.49 7.13
N THR A 118 -0.93 22.80 7.39
CA THR A 118 -0.12 23.45 8.44
C THR A 118 -0.38 22.90 9.85
N ASP A 119 -1.56 22.32 10.08
CA ASP A 119 -1.93 21.65 11.31
C ASP A 119 -1.62 20.15 11.30
N GLY A 120 -0.84 19.65 10.33
CA GLY A 120 -0.48 18.22 10.24
C GLY A 120 -1.59 17.33 9.67
N SER A 121 -2.77 17.87 9.36
CA SER A 121 -3.88 17.10 8.81
C SER A 121 -3.76 16.89 7.30
N CYS A 122 -4.38 15.83 6.77
CA CYS A 122 -4.55 15.67 5.33
C CYS A 122 -5.79 14.82 5.01
N ASN A 123 -6.41 15.09 3.86
CA ASN A 123 -7.66 14.46 3.44
C ASN A 123 -7.62 14.25 1.93
N PHE A 124 -7.56 13.00 1.48
CA PHE A 124 -7.27 12.67 0.08
C PHE A 124 -7.97 11.40 -0.39
N GLU A 125 -8.22 11.35 -1.69
CA GLU A 125 -8.81 10.19 -2.36
C GLU A 125 -7.76 9.16 -2.75
N VAL A 126 -8.14 7.89 -2.70
CA VAL A 126 -7.38 6.78 -3.28
C VAL A 126 -8.30 5.88 -4.09
N PRO A 127 -7.80 5.16 -5.11
CA PRO A 127 -8.57 4.14 -5.80
C PRO A 127 -9.14 3.11 -4.83
N ALA A 128 -10.44 2.82 -4.95
CA ALA A 128 -11.07 1.74 -4.20
C ALA A 128 -10.53 0.38 -4.67
N HIS A 129 -10.59 -0.62 -3.79
CA HIS A 129 -10.08 -1.98 -4.02
C HIS A 129 -8.58 -2.05 -4.33
N ALA A 130 -7.84 -0.95 -4.19
CA ALA A 130 -6.40 -0.90 -4.31
C ALA A 130 -5.77 -0.88 -2.91
N PRO A 131 -5.00 -1.92 -2.55
CA PRO A 131 -4.18 -1.92 -1.35
C PRO A 131 -3.11 -0.84 -1.46
N VAL A 132 -3.16 0.12 -0.53
CA VAL A 132 -2.25 1.27 -0.49
C VAL A 132 -1.55 1.35 0.85
N TYR A 133 -0.36 1.96 0.85
CA TYR A 133 0.33 2.42 2.04
C TYR A 133 0.90 3.81 1.82
N PHE A 134 1.29 4.44 2.92
CA PHE A 134 1.66 5.85 2.95
C PHE A 134 3.12 6.06 3.33
N GLN A 135 3.73 7.06 2.70
CA GLN A 135 5.00 7.62 3.15
C GLN A 135 4.83 9.10 3.48
N VAL A 136 5.31 9.51 4.64
CA VAL A 136 5.37 10.93 5.01
C VAL A 136 6.65 11.51 4.45
N LEU A 137 6.55 12.62 3.71
CA LEU A 137 7.67 13.26 3.03
C LEU A 137 7.97 14.65 3.60
N ASP A 138 9.25 15.00 3.63
CA ASP A 138 9.69 16.35 3.94
C ASP A 138 9.62 17.30 2.73
N ALA A 139 10.09 18.54 2.89
CA ALA A 139 10.10 19.55 1.83
C ALA A 139 11.02 19.22 0.64
N LYS A 140 12.00 18.32 0.82
CA LYS A 140 12.91 17.85 -0.23
C LYS A 140 12.38 16.58 -0.93
N GLY A 141 11.28 16.02 -0.44
CA GLY A 141 10.72 14.76 -0.92
C GLY A 141 11.37 13.52 -0.31
N TYR A 142 12.18 13.67 0.74
CA TYR A 142 12.74 12.55 1.48
C TYR A 142 11.69 11.94 2.41
N THR A 143 11.73 10.62 2.52
CA THR A 143 10.81 9.87 3.38
C THR A 143 11.22 10.02 4.84
N ILE A 144 10.33 10.60 5.63
CA ILE A 144 10.44 10.71 7.09
C ILE A 144 10.01 9.38 7.73
N GLN A 145 8.87 8.85 7.28
CA GLN A 145 8.29 7.63 7.83
C GLN A 145 7.55 6.85 6.73
N THR A 146 7.59 5.51 6.82
CA THR A 146 6.85 4.60 5.94
C THR A 146 5.90 3.74 6.76
N MET A 147 4.63 3.70 6.37
CA MET A 147 3.68 2.71 6.87
C MET A 147 4.12 1.31 6.43
N ARG A 148 4.51 0.45 7.37
CA ARG A 148 4.91 -0.95 7.13
C ARG A 148 3.73 -1.92 7.20
N SER A 149 2.62 -1.53 6.60
CA SER A 149 1.39 -2.31 6.43
C SER A 149 0.69 -1.76 5.19
N TRP A 150 -0.50 -2.27 4.88
CA TRP A 150 -1.33 -1.74 3.81
C TRP A 150 -2.78 -1.67 4.30
N SER A 151 -3.55 -0.77 3.70
CA SER A 151 -4.98 -0.65 3.91
C SER A 151 -5.68 -0.51 2.57
N THR A 152 -6.96 -0.88 2.52
CA THR A 152 -7.80 -0.77 1.33
C THR A 152 -9.14 -0.21 1.72
N LEU A 153 -9.75 0.58 0.83
CA LEU A 153 -11.09 1.10 0.99
C LEU A 153 -11.99 0.54 -0.10
N GLN A 154 -13.27 0.38 0.24
CA GLN A 154 -14.34 0.11 -0.70
C GLN A 154 -14.78 1.40 -1.41
N ASN A 155 -15.56 1.26 -2.49
CA ASN A 155 -16.08 2.41 -3.24
C ASN A 155 -16.89 3.35 -2.32
N GLY A 156 -16.52 4.63 -2.26
CA GLY A 156 -17.20 5.64 -1.46
C GLY A 156 -16.93 5.54 0.05
N GLU A 157 -16.15 4.56 0.50
CA GLU A 157 -15.81 4.41 1.92
C GLU A 157 -14.89 5.55 2.38
N ARG A 158 -15.07 5.97 3.63
CA ARG A 158 -14.22 6.95 4.30
C ARG A 158 -13.60 6.33 5.54
N PHE A 159 -12.30 6.48 5.69
CA PHE A 159 -11.58 6.02 6.86
C PHE A 159 -10.75 7.16 7.45
N SER A 160 -10.77 7.29 8.78
CA SER A 160 -9.97 8.29 9.47
C SER A 160 -9.05 7.66 10.50
N CYS A 161 -7.81 8.14 10.55
CA CYS A 161 -6.89 7.89 11.66
C CYS A 161 -6.56 9.22 12.36
N ILE A 162 -6.17 9.11 13.62
CA ILE A 162 -5.79 10.28 14.43
C ILE A 162 -4.40 10.72 13.99
N GLY A 163 -3.47 9.79 13.80
CA GLY A 163 -2.12 10.13 13.36
C GLY A 163 -1.37 8.97 12.70
N CYS A 164 -0.05 8.99 12.84
CA CYS A 164 0.84 8.00 12.26
C CYS A 164 1.15 6.90 13.30
N HIS A 165 0.34 5.84 13.28
CA HIS A 165 0.51 4.62 14.08
C HIS A 165 0.19 4.79 15.57
N GLU A 166 -0.81 5.63 15.86
CA GLU A 166 -1.36 5.84 17.19
C GLU A 166 -1.89 4.55 17.84
N ASN A 167 -2.07 4.57 19.16
CA ASN A 167 -2.78 3.50 19.84
C ASN A 167 -4.25 3.51 19.41
N LYS A 168 -4.83 2.33 19.14
CA LYS A 168 -6.25 2.22 18.72
C LYS A 168 -7.26 2.68 19.78
N MET A 169 -6.81 2.78 21.03
CA MET A 169 -7.59 3.31 22.15
C MET A 169 -7.30 4.78 22.43
N ASP A 170 -6.39 5.40 21.67
CA ASP A 170 -6.15 6.83 21.74
C ASP A 170 -7.39 7.56 21.19
N ALA A 171 -7.84 8.59 21.92
CA ALA A 171 -8.91 9.47 21.49
C ALA A 171 -8.37 10.80 20.89
N GLY A 172 -7.04 10.92 20.79
CA GLY A 172 -6.32 12.11 20.37
C GLY A 172 -6.14 13.10 21.52
N ASN A 173 -5.18 14.01 21.38
CA ASN A 173 -4.97 15.07 22.37
C ASN A 173 -6.16 16.05 22.37
N LEU A 174 -6.91 16.04 23.47
CA LEU A 174 -8.03 16.94 23.76
C LEU A 174 -7.55 18.22 24.45
N ASP A 175 -6.41 18.80 24.06
CA ASP A 175 -5.86 19.98 24.74
C ASP A 175 -6.79 21.20 24.60
N GLY A 176 -7.66 21.37 25.61
CA GLY A 176 -8.21 22.59 26.23
C GLY A 176 -8.94 23.64 25.38
N TYR A 177 -8.71 23.72 24.08
CA TYR A 177 -9.22 24.77 23.21
C TYR A 177 -9.99 24.13 22.07
N ALA A 178 -11.33 24.28 22.15
CA ALA A 178 -12.35 24.11 21.12
C ALA A 178 -11.97 23.15 19.98
N ARG A 179 -12.70 22.02 19.83
CA ARG A 179 -12.68 21.12 18.65
C ARG A 179 -12.41 21.90 17.36
N LYS A 180 -11.14 22.13 17.01
CA LYS A 180 -10.79 22.76 15.75
C LYS A 180 -10.86 21.61 14.78
N MET A 181 -11.96 21.56 14.05
CA MET A 181 -12.08 20.69 12.90
C MET A 181 -10.80 20.86 12.09
N THR A 182 -10.10 19.74 11.84
CA THR A 182 -8.79 19.74 11.19
C THR A 182 -8.89 20.50 9.88
N VAL A 183 -7.87 21.28 9.52
CA VAL A 183 -7.89 22.13 8.32
C VAL A 183 -8.26 21.31 7.08
N ALA A 184 -7.78 20.07 6.98
CA ALA A 184 -8.07 19.18 5.86
C ALA A 184 -9.57 18.84 5.68
N LEU A 185 -10.38 18.91 6.73
CA LEU A 185 -11.84 18.71 6.66
C LEU A 185 -12.61 19.99 6.29
N SER A 186 -11.98 21.16 6.45
CA SER A 186 -12.52 22.44 5.97
C SER A 186 -12.26 22.69 4.47
N ARG A 187 -11.43 21.85 3.85
CA ARG A 187 -11.04 21.94 2.44
C ARG A 187 -11.65 20.80 1.62
N PRO A 188 -11.75 20.96 0.30
CA PRO A 188 -12.12 19.86 -0.59
C PRO A 188 -11.16 18.68 -0.42
N VAL A 189 -11.67 17.46 -0.59
CA VAL A 189 -10.84 16.25 -0.62
C VAL A 189 -9.81 16.38 -1.74
N GLN A 190 -8.54 16.14 -1.43
CA GLN A 190 -7.48 16.25 -2.42
C GLN A 190 -7.51 15.07 -3.39
N LYS A 191 -7.43 15.37 -4.70
CA LYS A 191 -7.00 14.37 -5.68
C LYS A 191 -5.49 14.19 -5.58
N LEU A 192 -5.00 13.00 -5.89
CA LEU A 192 -3.56 12.72 -5.88
C LEU A 192 -2.85 13.53 -6.96
N LYS A 193 -1.82 14.26 -6.56
CA LYS A 193 -0.95 15.01 -7.46
C LYS A 193 0.05 14.07 -8.14
N PRO A 194 0.38 14.31 -9.42
CA PRO A 194 1.40 13.55 -10.13
C PRO A 194 2.74 13.47 -9.39
N PHE A 195 3.33 12.29 -9.35
CA PHE A 195 4.69 12.09 -8.85
C PHE A 195 5.68 12.30 -9.99
N ALA A 196 6.76 13.05 -9.73
CA ALA A 196 7.78 13.38 -10.74
C ALA A 196 7.21 13.94 -12.06
N GLY A 197 6.10 14.71 -11.96
CA GLY A 197 5.43 15.31 -13.12
C GLY A 197 4.61 14.32 -13.97
N LYS A 198 4.49 13.05 -13.58
CA LYS A 198 3.74 12.03 -14.33
C LYS A 198 2.59 11.47 -13.48
N ALA A 199 1.36 11.57 -14.00
CA ALA A 199 0.21 10.93 -13.38
C ALA A 199 0.28 9.41 -13.60
N HIS A 200 -0.05 8.63 -12.56
CA HIS A 200 -0.09 7.19 -12.69
C HIS A 200 -1.25 6.76 -13.62
N PRO A 201 -1.05 5.84 -14.57
CA PRO A 201 -2.10 5.46 -15.54
C PRO A 201 -3.43 5.02 -14.92
N LEU A 202 -3.38 4.26 -13.81
CA LEU A 202 -4.60 3.90 -13.06
C LEU A 202 -5.40 5.14 -12.61
N VAL A 203 -4.72 6.14 -12.04
CA VAL A 203 -5.38 7.36 -11.55
C VAL A 203 -5.97 8.14 -12.72
N THR A 204 -5.25 8.21 -13.84
CA THR A 204 -5.75 8.83 -15.08
C THR A 204 -6.99 8.14 -15.63
N ARG A 205 -7.01 6.79 -15.67
CA ARG A 205 -8.18 6.03 -16.15
C ARG A 205 -9.39 6.26 -15.24
N LEU A 206 -9.23 6.12 -13.93
CA LEU A 206 -10.32 6.27 -12.96
C LEU A 206 -10.83 7.72 -12.83
N ALA A 207 -10.14 8.70 -13.41
CA ALA A 207 -10.65 10.07 -13.50
C ALA A 207 -11.74 10.24 -14.57
N SER A 208 -11.78 9.38 -15.59
CA SER A 208 -12.72 9.48 -16.72
C SER A 208 -13.57 8.23 -16.96
N GLN A 209 -13.19 7.10 -16.35
CA GLN A 209 -13.86 5.80 -16.52
C GLN A 209 -14.30 5.27 -15.15
N SER A 210 -15.37 4.50 -15.13
CA SER A 210 -15.76 3.70 -13.97
C SER A 210 -14.78 2.55 -13.73
N TRP A 211 -14.62 2.16 -12.47
CA TRP A 211 -13.90 0.96 -12.07
C TRP A 211 -14.47 -0.33 -12.69
N ARG A 212 -15.71 -0.29 -13.19
CA ARG A 212 -16.37 -1.40 -13.89
C ARG A 212 -16.25 -1.37 -15.41
N ASP A 213 -15.72 -0.29 -15.99
CA ASP A 213 -15.70 -0.15 -17.45
C ASP A 213 -14.69 -1.10 -18.11
N SER A 214 -13.72 -1.63 -17.36
CA SER A 214 -12.76 -2.60 -17.87
C SER A 214 -12.19 -3.51 -16.77
N VAL A 215 -11.63 -4.65 -17.18
CA VAL A 215 -10.93 -5.59 -16.27
C VAL A 215 -9.70 -4.92 -15.67
N GLU A 216 -8.99 -4.08 -16.44
CA GLU A 216 -7.81 -3.35 -15.99
C GLU A 216 -8.15 -2.30 -14.92
N ASN A 217 -9.33 -1.68 -15.00
CA ASN A 217 -9.80 -0.77 -13.96
C ASN A 217 -10.21 -1.54 -12.70
N TYR A 218 -10.85 -2.70 -12.86
CA TYR A 218 -11.23 -3.57 -11.74
C TYR A 218 -10.01 -4.13 -11.00
N LEU A 219 -8.99 -4.59 -11.73
CA LEU A 219 -7.76 -5.17 -11.16
C LEU A 219 -6.75 -4.09 -10.71
N GLY A 220 -6.93 -2.84 -11.12
CA GLY A 220 -6.10 -1.72 -10.72
C GLY A 220 -4.66 -1.86 -11.18
N VAL A 221 -3.71 -1.82 -10.23
CA VAL A 221 -2.28 -2.02 -10.52
C VAL A 221 -1.91 -3.48 -10.77
N ASN A 222 -2.81 -4.42 -10.48
CA ASN A 222 -2.62 -5.86 -10.70
C ASN A 222 -3.17 -6.32 -12.07
N ALA A 223 -3.51 -5.38 -12.95
CA ALA A 223 -3.93 -5.72 -14.30
C ALA A 223 -2.81 -6.49 -15.04
N PRO A 224 -3.14 -7.49 -15.88
CA PRO A 224 -2.16 -8.23 -16.64
C PRO A 224 -1.23 -7.30 -17.45
N ARG A 225 0.06 -7.64 -17.47
CA ARG A 225 1.08 -6.89 -18.21
C ARG A 225 1.61 -7.67 -19.39
N SER A 226 2.22 -6.94 -20.33
CA SER A 226 2.98 -7.54 -21.42
C SER A 226 4.12 -8.40 -20.88
N LEU A 227 4.39 -9.52 -21.55
CA LEU A 227 5.58 -10.35 -21.31
C LEU A 227 6.81 -9.88 -22.09
N ASP A 228 6.66 -8.86 -22.94
CA ASP A 228 7.79 -8.22 -23.63
C ASP A 228 8.71 -7.54 -22.60
N PRO A 229 9.98 -7.93 -22.50
CA PRO A 229 10.93 -7.35 -21.54
C PRO A 229 11.15 -5.84 -21.75
N ASN A 230 10.88 -5.33 -22.96
CA ASN A 230 11.04 -3.91 -23.29
C ASN A 230 9.76 -3.11 -23.11
N ALA A 231 8.65 -3.75 -22.71
CA ALA A 231 7.40 -3.04 -22.50
C ALA A 231 7.53 -1.99 -21.39
N PRO A 232 6.89 -0.82 -21.54
CA PRO A 232 6.84 0.17 -20.47
C PRO A 232 6.14 -0.41 -19.24
N VAL A 233 6.67 -0.13 -18.05
CA VAL A 233 6.00 -0.47 -16.80
C VAL A 233 5.53 0.79 -16.07
N ASP A 234 4.38 0.67 -15.40
CA ASP A 234 3.80 1.77 -14.64
C ASP A 234 4.36 1.83 -13.20
N GLY A 235 4.92 0.71 -12.75
CA GLY A 235 5.52 0.55 -11.43
C GLY A 235 6.99 0.92 -11.44
N PHE A 236 7.61 0.87 -10.27
CA PHE A 236 9.03 1.14 -10.15
C PHE A 236 9.85 0.12 -10.96
N SER A 237 10.65 0.61 -11.92
CA SER A 237 11.64 -0.17 -12.66
C SER A 237 13.01 0.49 -12.58
N PHE A 238 14.00 -0.30 -12.18
CA PHE A 238 15.37 0.18 -12.14
C PHE A 238 15.84 0.63 -13.54
N VAL A 239 15.63 -0.22 -14.55
CA VAL A 239 16.08 0.03 -15.94
C VAL A 239 15.39 1.25 -16.54
N GLN A 240 14.08 1.42 -16.31
CA GLN A 240 13.32 2.51 -16.93
C GLN A 240 13.34 3.82 -16.13
N ASN A 241 13.55 3.77 -14.80
CA ASN A 241 13.46 4.96 -13.94
C ASN A 241 14.80 5.39 -13.32
N ILE A 242 15.70 4.45 -13.00
CA ILE A 242 16.94 4.74 -12.26
C ILE A 242 18.14 4.77 -13.19
N GLN A 243 18.27 3.80 -14.09
CA GLN A 243 19.40 3.73 -15.02
C GLN A 243 19.58 5.03 -15.83
N PRO A 244 18.53 5.69 -16.37
CA PRO A 244 18.70 6.95 -17.10
C PRO A 244 19.26 8.10 -16.23
N ILE A 245 19.00 8.08 -14.92
CA ILE A 245 19.58 9.04 -13.98
C ILE A 245 21.08 8.78 -13.84
N PHE A 246 21.49 7.52 -13.69
CA PHE A 246 22.90 7.15 -13.60
C PHE A 246 23.64 7.42 -14.91
N ASP A 247 23.05 7.10 -16.06
CA ASP A 247 23.65 7.38 -17.36
C ASP A 247 23.94 8.88 -17.52
N LYS A 248 22.99 9.72 -17.09
CA LYS A 248 23.11 11.18 -17.17
C LYS A 248 24.12 11.76 -16.19
N HIS A 249 24.23 11.21 -14.98
CA HIS A 249 24.92 11.87 -13.87
C HIS A 249 26.16 11.14 -13.35
N CYS A 250 26.36 9.86 -13.67
CA CYS A 250 27.35 9.01 -13.01
C CYS A 250 28.21 8.20 -13.98
N VAL A 251 27.63 7.64 -15.04
CA VAL A 251 28.31 6.62 -15.88
C VAL A 251 29.58 7.16 -16.56
N SER A 252 29.56 8.41 -17.02
CA SER A 252 30.72 9.03 -17.68
C SER A 252 31.97 9.13 -16.80
N CYS A 253 31.81 9.20 -15.47
CA CYS A 253 32.94 9.27 -14.54
C CYS A 253 33.28 7.91 -13.91
N HIS A 254 32.33 6.97 -13.84
CA HIS A 254 32.49 5.73 -13.08
C HIS A 254 32.60 4.46 -13.93
N ASN A 255 32.33 4.50 -15.23
CA ASN A 255 32.42 3.30 -16.06
C ASN A 255 32.61 3.53 -17.57
N ALA A 256 33.00 4.74 -17.99
CA ALA A 256 33.00 5.15 -19.40
C ALA A 256 33.76 4.21 -20.35
N GLU A 257 34.87 3.61 -19.91
CA GLU A 257 35.73 2.76 -20.74
C GLU A 257 35.27 1.29 -20.83
N LYS A 258 34.35 0.85 -19.95
CA LYS A 258 33.91 -0.55 -19.85
C LYS A 258 32.41 -0.74 -20.08
N VAL A 259 31.69 0.29 -20.53
CA VAL A 259 30.24 0.18 -20.83
C VAL A 259 29.97 -0.94 -21.85
N THR A 260 30.84 -1.07 -22.86
CA THR A 260 30.74 -2.12 -23.89
C THR A 260 31.08 -3.53 -23.37
N GLU A 261 31.79 -3.65 -22.25
CA GLU A 261 32.16 -4.91 -21.62
C GLU A 261 31.22 -5.31 -20.46
N SER A 262 30.42 -4.36 -19.97
CA SER A 262 29.52 -4.60 -18.86
C SER A 262 28.34 -5.46 -19.30
N LYS A 263 28.31 -6.70 -18.83
CA LYS A 263 27.21 -7.67 -19.02
C LYS A 263 25.92 -7.31 -18.27
N ILE A 264 25.76 -6.09 -17.77
CA ILE A 264 24.43 -5.59 -17.42
C ILE A 264 23.76 -5.33 -18.77
N SER A 265 23.23 -6.40 -19.35
CA SER A 265 22.43 -6.33 -20.57
C SER A 265 21.30 -5.36 -20.28
N LEU A 266 21.39 -4.19 -20.90
CA LEU A 266 20.21 -3.45 -21.29
C LEU A 266 19.44 -4.28 -22.33
#